data_AF-A0A2W4J9H3-F1
#
_entry.id   AF-A0A2W4J9H3-F1
#
_cell.length_a   1.000
_cell.length_b   1.000
_cell.length_c   1.000
_cell.angle_alpha   90.00
_cell.angle_beta   90.00
_cell.angle_gamma   90.00
#
_symmetry.space_group_name_H-M   'P 1'
#
loop_
_entity.id
_entity.type
_entity.pdbx_description
1 polymer ?
#
loop_
_entity_poly.entity_id
_entity_poly.type
_entity_poly.pdbx_seq_one_letter_code
_entity_poly.pdbx_strand_id
1 'polypeptide(L)'
;LICPLAVALKYKLGYDDALDVVGIHFVGGWIGTVSLGFLSTARVVPDGVDALFYGGGAGQIWPQVAGALGVSVYSFVAALVIGLVIKKTIGFRVDEDVEIAGIDEAEHAEVGYEFGFGRGGRSGGSSIAAASKKLEESTA
;
A
#
# COMPACT_ATOMS: atom_id res chain seq x y z
N LEU A 1 -16.65 -5.24 -12.17
CA LEU A 1 -15.94 -6.07 -13.17
C LEU A 1 -14.55 -5.56 -13.52
N ILE A 2 -14.33 -4.24 -13.66
CA ILE A 2 -13.03 -3.71 -14.09
C ILE A 2 -11.96 -3.74 -12.98
N CYS A 3 -12.30 -3.37 -11.73
CA CYS A 3 -11.33 -3.37 -10.61
C CYS A 3 -10.64 -4.74 -10.37
N PRO A 4 -11.32 -5.89 -10.33
CA PRO A 4 -10.62 -7.18 -10.17
C PRO A 4 -9.69 -7.51 -11.35
N LEU A 5 -10.01 -7.07 -12.57
CA LEU A 5 -9.11 -7.21 -13.71
C LEU A 5 -7.89 -6.29 -13.59
N ALA A 6 -8.08 -5.08 -13.05
CA ALA A 6 -6.99 -4.16 -12.76
C ALA A 6 -6.06 -4.68 -11.65
N VAL A 7 -6.61 -5.31 -10.61
CA VAL A 7 -5.82 -6.01 -9.58
C VAL A 7 -4.96 -7.11 -10.21
N ALA A 8 -5.54 -7.92 -11.10
CA ALA A 8 -4.80 -8.99 -11.78
C ALA A 8 -3.64 -8.47 -12.66
N LEU A 9 -3.63 -7.19 -13.03
CA LEU A 9 -2.58 -6.58 -13.84
C LEU A 9 -1.24 -6.51 -13.10
N LYS A 10 -1.24 -6.45 -11.76
CA LYS A 10 -0.01 -6.39 -10.95
C LYS A 10 0.91 -7.59 -11.18
N TYR A 11 0.33 -8.79 -11.35
CA TYR A 11 1.08 -10.01 -11.66
C TYR A 11 1.71 -10.01 -13.05
N LYS A 12 1.13 -9.27 -14.00
CA LYS A 12 1.69 -9.13 -15.36
C LYS A 12 2.76 -8.05 -15.45
N LEU A 13 2.59 -6.96 -14.69
CA LEU A 13 3.50 -5.82 -14.70
C LEU A 13 4.63 -5.94 -13.66
N GLY A 14 4.56 -6.92 -12.76
CA GLY A 14 5.63 -7.23 -11.81
C GLY A 14 5.80 -6.19 -10.71
N TYR A 15 4.74 -5.48 -10.32
CA TYR A 15 4.77 -4.57 -9.17
C TYR A 15 4.01 -5.18 -7.98
N ASP A 16 4.47 -4.84 -6.78
CA ASP A 16 3.88 -5.28 -5.53
C ASP A 16 2.99 -4.18 -4.95
N ASP A 17 1.68 -4.35 -5.13
CA ASP A 17 0.63 -3.55 -4.48
C ASP A 17 -0.03 -4.45 -3.44
N ALA A 18 0.52 -4.41 -2.21
CA ALA A 18 0.21 -5.35 -1.14
C ALA A 18 -1.29 -5.39 -0.79
N LEU A 19 -1.97 -4.24 -0.88
CA LEU A 19 -3.38 -4.06 -0.51
C LEU A 19 -4.28 -3.74 -1.70
N ASP A 20 -3.79 -3.90 -2.94
CA ASP A 20 -4.57 -3.65 -4.17
C ASP A 20 -5.11 -2.21 -4.29
N VAL A 21 -4.38 -1.24 -3.74
CA VAL A 21 -4.81 0.17 -3.69
C VAL A 21 -4.98 0.75 -5.09
N VAL A 22 -4.08 0.44 -6.03
CA VAL A 22 -4.15 0.94 -7.40
C VAL A 22 -5.36 0.33 -8.13
N GLY A 23 -5.55 -0.99 -8.02
CA GLY A 23 -6.61 -1.70 -8.73
C GLY A 23 -8.01 -1.37 -8.23
N ILE A 24 -8.19 -1.16 -6.93
CA ILE A 24 -9.50 -0.90 -6.33
C ILE A 24 -9.78 0.60 -6.23
N HIS A 25 -8.86 1.37 -5.65
CA HIS A 25 -9.12 2.78 -5.34
C HIS A 25 -8.82 3.69 -6.53
N PHE A 26 -7.66 3.55 -7.17
CA PHE A 26 -7.30 4.40 -8.30
C PHE A 26 -8.18 4.10 -9.52
N VAL A 27 -8.21 2.85 -10.00
CA VAL A 27 -9.02 2.48 -11.17
C VAL A 27 -10.52 2.61 -10.90
N GLY A 28 -10.99 2.16 -9.72
CA GLY A 28 -12.39 2.32 -9.33
C GLY A 28 -12.81 3.79 -9.23
N GLY A 29 -11.96 4.63 -8.62
CA GLY A 29 -12.19 6.07 -8.51
C GLY A 29 -12.23 6.77 -9.87
N TRP A 30 -11.34 6.40 -10.79
CA TRP A 30 -11.35 6.91 -12.16
C TRP A 30 -12.64 6.59 -12.90
N ILE A 31 -13.06 5.32 -12.86
CA ILE A 31 -14.29 4.89 -13.51
C ILE A 31 -15.48 5.61 -12.89
N GLY A 32 -15.55 5.70 -11.56
CA GLY A 32 -16.62 6.42 -10.86
C GLY A 32 -16.69 7.89 -11.24
N THR A 33 -15.55 8.59 -11.22
CA THR A 33 -15.46 10.02 -11.54
C THR A 33 -15.88 10.29 -12.98
N VAL A 34 -15.33 9.54 -13.94
CA VAL A 34 -15.68 9.69 -15.36
C VAL A 34 -17.15 9.35 -15.62
N SER A 35 -17.72 8.39 -14.87
CA SER A 35 -19.13 8.03 -14.97
C SER A 35 -20.09 9.18 -14.62
N LEU A 36 -19.67 10.16 -13.80
CA LEU A 36 -20.47 11.36 -13.54
C LEU A 36 -20.71 12.19 -14.80
N GLY A 37 -19.78 12.16 -15.77
CA GLY A 37 -19.94 12.77 -17.08
C GLY A 37 -21.08 12.19 -17.92
N PHE A 38 -21.58 11.00 -17.53
CA PHE A 38 -22.69 10.31 -18.18
C PHE A 38 -23.96 10.31 -17.31
N LEU A 39 -23.80 10.13 -15.99
CA LEU A 39 -24.87 9.77 -15.07
C LEU A 39 -25.32 10.89 -14.11
N SER A 40 -24.61 12.02 -14.03
CA SER A 40 -25.05 13.13 -13.17
C SER A 40 -26.45 13.62 -13.57
N THR A 41 -27.29 13.93 -12.58
CA THR A 41 -28.60 14.56 -12.80
C THR A 41 -28.97 15.55 -11.70
N ALA A 42 -29.52 16.69 -12.10
CA ALA A 42 -30.02 17.73 -11.19
C ALA A 42 -31.20 17.26 -10.32
N ARG A 43 -31.82 16.11 -10.67
CA ARG A 43 -32.91 15.50 -9.88
C ARG A 43 -32.44 14.93 -8.55
N VAL A 44 -31.17 14.56 -8.42
CA VAL A 44 -30.62 13.92 -7.22
C VAL A 44 -29.49 14.72 -6.57
N VAL A 45 -28.85 15.62 -7.34
CA VAL A 45 -27.77 16.48 -6.84
C VAL A 45 -28.26 17.93 -6.82
N PRO A 46 -28.44 18.56 -5.64
CA PRO A 46 -28.66 20.00 -5.53
C PRO A 46 -27.53 20.78 -6.21
N ASP A 47 -27.88 21.79 -7.01
CA ASP A 47 -26.94 22.54 -7.88
C ASP A 47 -26.17 21.67 -8.89
N GLY A 48 -26.62 20.43 -9.09
CA GLY A 48 -26.08 19.51 -10.08
C GLY A 48 -26.51 19.88 -11.50
N VAL A 49 -25.79 19.31 -12.45
CA VAL A 49 -26.08 19.44 -13.88
C VAL A 49 -26.43 18.08 -14.45
N ASP A 50 -27.38 18.07 -15.39
CA ASP A 50 -27.69 16.87 -16.14
C ASP A 50 -26.51 16.53 -17.06
N ALA A 51 -26.12 15.25 -17.07
CA ALA A 51 -25.05 14.72 -17.88
C ALA A 51 -25.60 14.11 -19.19
N LEU A 52 -24.73 13.44 -19.95
CA LEU A 52 -25.03 12.97 -21.30
C LEU A 52 -26.33 12.14 -21.38
N PHE A 53 -26.57 11.23 -20.44
CA PHE A 53 -27.75 10.36 -20.48
C PHE A 53 -29.03 11.01 -19.94
N TYR A 54 -28.93 12.20 -19.33
CA TYR A 54 -30.07 12.94 -18.79
C TYR A 54 -30.38 14.22 -19.58
N GLY A 55 -29.78 14.40 -20.76
CA GLY A 55 -30.11 15.48 -21.69
C GLY A 55 -29.28 16.76 -21.55
N GLY A 56 -28.32 16.83 -20.63
CA GLY A 56 -27.43 17.99 -20.50
C GLY A 56 -26.19 17.97 -21.40
N GLY A 57 -26.08 16.98 -22.29
CA GLY A 57 -25.04 16.88 -23.32
C GLY A 57 -23.68 16.42 -22.80
N ALA A 58 -22.67 16.46 -23.66
CA ALA A 58 -21.32 15.95 -23.38
C ALA A 58 -20.44 16.90 -22.54
N GLY A 59 -20.95 18.07 -22.16
CA GLY A 59 -20.18 19.12 -21.48
C GLY A 59 -19.61 18.71 -20.12
N GLN A 60 -20.18 17.68 -19.48
CA GLN A 60 -19.68 17.14 -18.21
C GLN A 60 -18.58 16.10 -18.35
N ILE A 61 -18.37 15.49 -19.52
CA ILE A 61 -17.34 14.45 -19.66
C ILE A 61 -15.93 15.03 -19.48
N TRP A 62 -15.66 16.16 -20.12
CA TRP A 62 -14.33 16.78 -20.06
C TRP A 62 -13.94 17.27 -18.66
N PRO A 63 -14.78 18.03 -17.91
CA PRO A 63 -14.47 18.40 -16.54
C PRO A 63 -14.14 17.23 -15.62
N GLN A 64 -14.86 16.11 -15.73
CA GLN A 64 -14.61 14.93 -14.90
C GLN A 64 -13.29 14.25 -15.27
N VAL A 65 -12.98 14.12 -16.56
CA VAL A 65 -11.70 13.57 -17.02
C VAL A 65 -10.53 14.49 -16.63
N ALA A 66 -10.67 15.80 -16.83
CA ALA A 66 -9.65 16.78 -16.48
C ALA A 66 -9.39 16.81 -14.96
N GLY A 67 -10.45 16.74 -14.15
CA GLY A 67 -10.35 16.63 -12.70
C GLY A 67 -9.64 15.34 -12.25
N ALA A 68 -10.06 14.19 -12.79
CA ALA A 68 -9.43 12.90 -12.52
C ALA A 68 -7.94 12.90 -12.90
N LEU A 69 -7.60 13.39 -14.09
CA LEU A 69 -6.21 13.57 -14.53
C LEU A 69 -5.42 14.48 -13.60
N GLY A 70 -5.97 15.64 -13.25
CA GLY A 70 -5.32 16.62 -12.38
C GLY A 70 -4.95 16.02 -11.02
N VAL A 71 -5.91 15.34 -10.37
CA VAL A 71 -5.67 14.66 -9.09
C VAL A 71 -4.66 13.52 -9.26
N SER A 72 -4.73 12.77 -10.36
CA SER A 72 -3.82 11.63 -10.60
C SER A 72 -2.38 12.06 -10.77
N VAL A 73 -2.13 13.09 -11.59
CA VAL A 73 -0.80 13.65 -11.80
C VAL A 73 -0.28 14.26 -10.51
N TYR A 74 -1.10 15.08 -9.84
CA TYR A 74 -0.70 15.72 -8.59
C TYR A 74 -0.33 14.69 -7.51
N SER A 75 -1.22 13.73 -7.25
CA SER A 75 -1.00 12.72 -6.20
C SER A 75 0.18 11.82 -6.51
N PHE A 76 0.34 11.36 -7.76
CA PHE A 76 1.49 10.54 -8.16
C PHE A 76 2.81 11.31 -8.01
N VAL A 77 2.89 12.55 -8.52
CA VAL A 77 4.12 13.36 -8.45
C VAL A 77 4.45 13.70 -6.99
N ALA A 78 3.47 14.16 -6.21
CA ALA A 78 3.68 14.50 -4.80
C ALA A 78 4.15 13.27 -4.00
N ALA A 79 3.48 12.13 -4.14
CA ALA A 79 3.86 10.89 -3.46
C ALA A 79 5.26 10.41 -3.90
N LEU A 80 5.57 10.49 -5.20
CA LEU A 80 6.89 10.12 -5.72
C LEU A 80 7.99 11.00 -5.13
N VAL A 81 7.80 12.32 -5.12
CA VAL A 81 8.77 13.27 -4.56
C VAL A 81 8.98 12.99 -3.08
N ILE A 82 7.91 12.87 -2.30
CA ILE A 82 7.99 12.57 -0.86
C ILE A 82 8.70 11.24 -0.61
N GLY A 83 8.31 10.18 -1.33
CA GLY A 83 8.93 8.86 -1.19
C GLY A 83 10.41 8.86 -1.55
N LEU A 84 10.82 9.57 -2.60
CA LEU A 84 12.23 9.72 -2.98
C LEU A 84 13.03 10.54 -1.97
N VAL A 85 12.43 11.58 -1.38
CA VAL A 85 13.06 12.37 -0.32
C VAL A 85 13.32 11.47 0.89
N ILE A 86 12.29 10.77 1.39
CA ILE A 86 12.41 9.86 2.54
C ILE A 86 13.45 8.76 2.25
N LYS A 87 13.40 8.14 1.06
CA LYS A 87 14.36 7.12 0.65
C LYS A 87 15.81 7.61 0.70
N LYS A 88 16.06 8.88 0.38
CA LYS A 88 17.41 9.46 0.35
C LYS A 88 17.89 10.00 1.70
N THR A 89 16.98 10.34 2.61
CA THR A 89 17.35 10.96 3.89
C THR A 89 17.45 9.94 5.02
N ILE A 90 16.41 9.14 5.22
CA ILE A 90 16.31 8.22 6.37
C ILE A 90 16.12 6.76 5.98
N GLY A 91 15.81 6.48 4.71
CA GLY A 91 15.45 5.14 4.23
C GLY A 91 13.94 4.92 4.31
N PHE A 92 13.37 4.30 3.28
CA PHE A 92 11.91 4.10 3.15
C PHE A 92 11.45 2.66 3.47
N ARG A 93 12.36 1.69 3.40
CA ARG A 93 12.11 0.27 3.61
C ARG A 93 13.05 -0.21 4.73
N VAL A 94 12.55 -1.10 5.57
CA VAL A 94 13.36 -1.78 6.60
C VAL A 94 14.43 -2.67 5.96
N ASP A 95 15.42 -3.08 6.75
CA ASP A 95 16.43 -4.03 6.31
C ASP A 95 15.81 -5.40 5.98
N GLU A 96 16.41 -6.13 5.04
CA GLU A 96 15.89 -7.41 4.54
C GLU A 96 15.75 -8.46 5.66
N ASP A 97 16.69 -8.52 6.60
CA ASP A 97 16.64 -9.42 7.74
C ASP A 97 15.44 -9.11 8.66
N VAL A 98 15.11 -7.83 8.84
CA VAL A 98 13.95 -7.38 9.63
C VAL A 98 12.65 -7.68 8.88
N GLU A 99 12.63 -7.44 7.57
CA GLU A 99 11.46 -7.73 6.73
C GLU A 99 11.09 -9.23 6.77
N ILE A 100 12.09 -10.10 6.71
CA ILE A 100 11.91 -11.56 6.77
C ILE A 100 11.52 -12.01 8.19
N ALA A 101 12.11 -11.43 9.23
CA ALA A 101 11.82 -11.77 10.62
C ALA A 101 10.43 -11.32 11.08
N GLY A 102 9.87 -10.29 10.43
CA GLY A 102 8.62 -9.64 10.79
C GLY A 102 8.86 -8.31 11.49
N ILE A 103 8.20 -7.27 11.00
CA ILE A 103 8.40 -5.89 11.50
C ILE A 103 7.85 -5.66 12.91
N ASP A 104 6.85 -6.44 13.33
CA ASP A 104 6.18 -6.31 14.64
C ASP A 104 7.18 -6.38 15.81
N GLU A 105 8.13 -7.32 15.78
CA GLU A 105 9.12 -7.47 16.85
C GLU A 105 10.16 -6.33 16.82
N ALA A 106 10.60 -5.93 15.63
CA ALA A 106 11.69 -4.97 15.47
C ALA A 106 11.25 -3.52 15.77
N GLU A 107 10.05 -3.14 15.33
CA GLU A 107 9.56 -1.75 15.46
C GLU A 107 8.61 -1.57 16.65
N HIS A 108 7.86 -2.61 17.03
CA HIS A 108 6.83 -2.50 18.08
C HIS A 108 7.10 -3.35 19.33
N ALA A 109 8.18 -4.17 19.33
CA ALA A 109 8.52 -5.08 20.44
C ALA A 109 7.35 -5.99 20.86
N GLU A 110 6.52 -6.39 19.89
CA GLU A 110 5.34 -7.21 20.10
C GLU A 110 5.23 -8.33 19.06
N VAL A 111 4.39 -9.33 19.36
CA VAL A 111 3.98 -10.38 18.42
C VAL A 111 2.50 -10.22 18.09
N GLY A 112 2.16 -10.13 16.80
CA GLY A 112 0.77 -9.96 16.37
C GLY A 112 -0.17 -11.10 16.81
N TYR A 113 0.35 -12.32 16.98
CA TYR A 113 -0.37 -13.45 17.54
C TYR A 113 0.54 -14.33 18.39
N GLU A 114 0.14 -14.58 19.64
CA GLU A 114 0.79 -15.57 20.49
C GLU A 114 0.12 -16.94 20.32
N PHE A 115 0.58 -17.71 19.33
CA PHE A 115 0.15 -19.10 19.19
C PHE A 115 0.86 -19.95 20.25
N GLY A 116 0.19 -20.16 21.38
CA GLY A 116 0.68 -21.00 22.46
C GLY A 116 0.86 -22.46 22.04
N PHE A 117 2.08 -22.81 21.62
CA PHE A 117 2.90 -23.91 22.16
C PHE A 117 4.28 -23.89 21.47
N GLY A 118 5.31 -23.42 22.19
CA GLY A 118 6.69 -23.78 21.87
C GLY A 118 7.45 -22.91 20.86
N ARG A 119 7.60 -21.61 21.12
CA ARG A 119 8.82 -20.89 20.71
C ARG A 119 9.28 -20.03 21.87
N GLY A 120 10.01 -20.68 22.77
CA GLY A 120 10.56 -20.06 23.97
C GLY A 120 11.38 -18.83 23.61
N GLY A 121 11.17 -17.76 24.37
CA GLY A 121 12.05 -16.62 24.42
C GLY A 121 13.49 -17.10 24.53
N ARG A 122 14.30 -16.77 23.54
CA ARG A 122 15.74 -17.05 23.56
C ARG A 122 16.45 -15.95 24.35
N SER A 123 16.05 -15.76 25.61
CA SER A 123 16.90 -15.12 26.61
C SER A 123 17.95 -16.15 27.06
N GLY A 124 19.08 -16.24 26.36
CA GLY A 124 20.12 -17.18 26.80
C GLY A 124 21.33 -17.42 25.91
N GLY A 125 21.61 -16.55 24.93
CA GLY A 125 22.77 -16.73 24.04
C GLY A 125 24.15 -16.59 24.72
N SER A 126 24.25 -15.98 25.90
CA SER A 126 25.56 -15.69 26.53
C SER A 126 26.12 -16.80 27.41
N SER A 127 25.30 -17.76 27.89
CA SER A 127 25.78 -18.76 28.86
C SER A 127 26.40 -20.01 28.23
N ILE A 128 25.98 -20.40 27.02
CA ILE A 128 26.48 -21.63 26.36
C ILE A 128 27.87 -21.40 25.75
N ALA A 129 28.14 -20.22 25.18
CA ALA A 129 29.45 -19.88 24.64
C ALA A 129 30.53 -19.78 25.73
N ALA A 130 30.17 -19.27 26.92
CA ALA A 130 31.09 -19.19 28.06
C ALA A 130 31.39 -20.57 28.69
N ALA A 131 30.41 -21.48 28.70
CA ALA A 131 30.58 -22.83 29.23
C ALA A 131 31.48 -23.72 28.33
N SER A 132 31.36 -23.59 27.00
CA SER A 132 32.21 -24.32 26.05
C SER A 132 33.69 -23.96 26.20
N LYS A 133 33.98 -22.66 26.35
CA LYS A 133 35.36 -22.17 26.48
C LYS A 133 36.04 -22.67 27.77
N LYS A 134 35.27 -22.84 28.85
CA LYS A 134 35.77 -23.31 30.15
C LYS A 134 36.04 -24.83 30.19
N LEU A 135 35.43 -25.59 29.29
CA LEU A 135 35.65 -27.04 29.16
C LEU A 135 36.88 -27.36 28.30
N GLU A 136 37.14 -26.57 27.25
CA GLU A 136 38.36 -26.70 26.44
C GLU A 136 39.62 -26.32 27.24
N GLU A 137 39.55 -25.30 28.09
CA GLU A 137 40.69 -24.83 28.89
C GLU A 137 41.01 -25.73 30.10
N SER A 138 40.09 -26.62 30.50
CA SER A 138 40.28 -27.58 31.59
C SER A 138 40.79 -28.95 31.12
N THR A 139 40.86 -29.17 29.80
CA THR A 139 41.30 -30.45 29.19
C THR A 139 42.66 -30.30 28.47
N ALA A 140 43.34 -29.16 28.65
CA ALA A 140 44.68 -28.87 28.16
C ALA A 140 45.72 -28.89 29.29
#